data_AF-A0A1L8WRM0-F1
#
_entry.id   AF-A0A1L8WRM0-F1
#
_cell.length_a   1.000
_cell.length_b   1.000
_cell.length_c   1.000
_cell.angle_alpha   90.00
_cell.angle_beta   90.00
_cell.angle_gamma   90.00
#
_symmetry.space_group_name_H-M   'P 1'
#
loop_
_entity.id
_entity.type
_entity.pdbx_description
1 polymer ?
#
loop_
_entity_poly.entity_id
_entity_poly.type
_entity_poly.pdbx_seq_one_letter_code
_entity_poly.pdbx_strand_id
1 'polypeptide(L)'
;MTNGTSQGLFIVVAIIIFGIFIAISYLLFRNTLKPSLSTIYCDSFEQIDENTNLLDTNNSKCMRKFNNSFEVKGYFNIWFKGANWGPIIWTPDNTEIRTIKLSQASNGIPTIENGYVLVDSISDINVAVKQDAIDKGFGTNKTREAYISINGEKEIYLGKANYSNVSWGTNKGLKLKIGEVNTIKMKYINVHGGKTVYTLQVIILN
;
A
#
# COMPACT_ATOMS: atom_id res chain seq x y z
N MET A 1 -53.97 45.83 7.13
CA MET A 1 -53.95 44.50 7.78
C MET A 1 -53.38 43.48 6.80
N THR A 2 -52.06 43.23 6.82
CA THR A 2 -51.39 42.20 5.99
C THR A 2 -50.06 41.76 6.66
N ASN A 3 -50.03 41.58 7.98
CA ASN A 3 -48.82 41.19 8.73
C ASN A 3 -48.76 39.69 9.12
N GLY A 4 -49.76 38.88 8.76
CA GLY A 4 -49.81 37.45 9.11
C GLY A 4 -49.25 36.52 8.03
N THR A 5 -49.36 36.88 6.75
CA THR A 5 -49.05 35.99 5.63
C THR A 5 -47.54 35.81 5.40
N SER A 6 -46.71 36.82 5.70
CA SER A 6 -45.25 36.73 5.51
C SER A 6 -44.52 36.00 6.65
N GLN A 7 -45.03 36.07 7.89
CA GLN A 7 -44.44 35.37 9.04
C GLN A 7 -44.63 33.85 8.93
N GLY A 8 -45.81 33.40 8.52
CA GLY A 8 -46.06 31.97 8.26
C GLY A 8 -45.18 31.42 7.14
N LEU A 9 -45.00 32.18 6.05
CA LEU A 9 -44.12 31.78 4.95
C LEU A 9 -42.65 31.68 5.38
N PHE A 10 -42.18 32.62 6.20
CA PHE A 10 -40.81 32.59 6.74
C PHE A 10 -40.55 31.33 7.59
N ILE A 11 -41.52 30.94 8.42
CA ILE A 11 -41.43 29.71 9.24
C ILE A 11 -41.36 28.47 8.35
N VAL A 12 -42.20 28.39 7.31
CA VAL A 12 -42.19 27.25 6.37
C VAL A 12 -40.85 27.13 5.65
N VAL A 13 -40.32 28.26 5.15
CA VAL A 13 -39.01 28.29 4.47
C VAL A 13 -37.88 27.88 5.42
N ALA A 14 -37.91 28.33 6.68
CA ALA A 14 -36.92 27.96 7.68
C ALA A 14 -36.91 26.44 7.96
N ILE A 15 -38.09 25.81 8.06
CA ILE A 15 -38.21 24.34 8.26
C ILE A 15 -37.63 23.58 7.06
N ILE A 16 -37.90 24.04 5.84
CA ILE A 16 -37.40 23.41 4.61
C ILE A 16 -35.86 23.47 4.56
N ILE A 17 -35.29 24.66 4.80
CA ILE A 17 -33.83 24.84 4.81
C ILE A 17 -33.18 23.98 5.91
N PHE A 18 -33.78 23.95 7.10
CA PHE A 18 -33.30 23.13 8.20
C PHE A 18 -33.35 21.63 7.89
N GLY A 19 -34.42 21.16 7.24
CA GLY A 19 -34.54 19.77 6.79
C GLY A 19 -33.48 19.38 5.76
N ILE A 20 -33.20 20.26 4.80
CA ILE A 20 -32.13 20.05 3.81
C ILE A 20 -30.77 19.99 4.50
N PHE A 21 -30.53 20.87 5.48
CA PHE A 21 -29.28 20.88 6.24
C PHE A 21 -29.07 19.58 7.03
N ILE A 22 -30.12 19.07 7.69
CA ILE A 22 -30.09 17.77 8.37
C ILE A 22 -29.82 16.64 7.36
N ALA A 23 -30.47 16.65 6.20
CA ALA A 23 -30.30 15.60 5.19
C ALA A 23 -28.87 15.55 4.63
N ILE A 24 -28.29 16.71 4.29
CA ILE A 24 -26.90 16.81 3.82
C ILE A 24 -25.93 16.37 4.92
N SER A 25 -26.14 16.85 6.16
CA SER A 25 -25.32 16.46 7.32
C SER A 25 -25.38 14.95 7.57
N TYR A 26 -26.56 14.35 7.46
CA TYR A 26 -26.75 12.90 7.59
C TYR A 26 -26.05 12.13 6.47
N LEU A 27 -26.16 12.57 5.22
CA LEU A 27 -25.47 11.94 4.09
C LEU A 27 -23.95 12.04 4.23
N LEU A 28 -23.44 13.20 4.63
CA LEU A 28 -22.00 13.41 4.85
C LEU A 28 -21.49 12.59 6.04
N PHE A 29 -22.26 12.52 7.13
CA PHE A 29 -21.95 11.65 8.25
C PHE A 29 -21.94 10.17 7.83
N ARG A 30 -22.97 9.71 7.12
CA ARG A 30 -23.12 8.31 6.69
C ARG A 30 -22.05 7.90 5.69
N ASN A 31 -21.73 8.74 4.72
CA ASN A 31 -20.87 8.39 3.59
C ASN A 31 -19.39 8.67 3.90
N THR A 32 -19.08 9.63 4.77
CA THR A 32 -17.69 10.04 5.03
C THR A 32 -17.25 9.73 6.45
N LEU A 33 -18.02 10.15 7.47
CA LEU A 33 -17.60 10.01 8.86
C LEU A 33 -17.76 8.58 9.39
N LYS A 34 -18.87 7.90 9.08
CA LYS A 34 -19.16 6.55 9.57
C LYS A 34 -18.10 5.52 9.15
N PRO A 35 -17.63 5.46 7.88
CA PRO A 35 -16.55 4.55 7.49
C PRO A 35 -15.20 4.88 8.16
N SER A 36 -14.91 6.17 8.33
CA SER A 36 -13.68 6.65 8.99
C SER A 36 -13.67 6.28 10.47
N LEU A 37 -14.77 6.57 11.18
CA LEU A 37 -14.97 6.21 12.58
C LEU A 37 -14.96 4.69 12.79
N SER A 38 -15.59 3.92 11.90
CA SER A 38 -15.55 2.46 11.97
C SER A 38 -14.13 1.95 11.80
N THR A 39 -13.31 2.57 10.94
CA THR A 39 -11.89 2.20 10.79
C THR A 39 -11.13 2.49 12.08
N ILE A 40 -11.23 3.71 12.61
CA ILE A 40 -10.56 4.11 13.86
C ILE A 40 -11.01 3.21 15.03
N TYR A 41 -12.30 2.90 15.09
CA TYR A 41 -12.89 2.02 16.10
C TYR A 41 -12.28 0.62 15.99
N CYS A 42 -12.25 0.02 14.80
CA CYS A 42 -11.67 -1.31 14.63
C CYS A 42 -10.15 -1.32 14.89
N ASP A 43 -9.41 -0.30 14.45
CA ASP A 43 -7.96 -0.17 14.68
C ASP A 43 -7.63 0.02 16.17
N SER A 44 -8.49 0.69 16.93
CA SER A 44 -8.32 0.87 18.39
C SER A 44 -8.57 -0.43 19.14
N PHE A 45 -9.57 -1.21 18.73
CA PHE A 45 -9.84 -2.53 19.32
C PHE A 45 -8.76 -3.55 18.96
N GLU A 46 -8.19 -3.50 17.75
CA GLU A 46 -7.03 -4.32 17.38
C GLU A 46 -5.82 -4.03 18.28
N GLN A 47 -5.52 -2.75 18.54
CA GLN A 47 -4.44 -2.37 19.47
C GLN A 47 -4.69 -2.83 20.91
N ILE A 48 -5.94 -2.85 21.37
CA ILE A 48 -6.27 -3.34 22.71
C ILE A 48 -6.14 -4.87 22.76
N ASP A 49 -6.61 -5.58 21.73
CA ASP A 49 -6.49 -7.04 21.62
C ASP A 49 -5.03 -7.49 21.70
N GLU A 50 -4.15 -6.86 20.91
CA GLU A 50 -2.72 -7.19 20.86
C GLU A 50 -2.02 -6.99 22.21
N ASN A 51 -2.49 -6.04 23.03
CA ASN A 51 -1.87 -5.73 24.32
C ASN A 51 -2.49 -6.47 25.51
N THR A 52 -3.70 -7.01 25.36
CA THR A 52 -4.47 -7.49 26.52
C THR A 52 -5.16 -8.83 26.34
N ASN A 53 -5.27 -9.36 25.10
CA ASN A 53 -6.04 -10.56 24.76
C ASN A 53 -7.49 -10.55 25.29
N LEU A 54 -8.09 -9.36 25.48
CA LEU A 54 -9.40 -9.20 26.13
C LEU A 54 -10.60 -9.42 25.20
N LEU A 55 -10.41 -9.68 23.90
CA LEU A 55 -11.49 -9.78 22.93
C LEU A 55 -11.64 -11.20 22.41
N ASP A 56 -12.71 -11.87 22.84
CA ASP A 56 -13.13 -13.16 22.30
C ASP A 56 -13.53 -12.98 20.82
N THR A 57 -12.82 -13.70 19.96
CA THR A 57 -12.77 -13.65 18.48
C THR A 57 -14.11 -13.81 17.74
N ASN A 58 -15.22 -14.02 18.46
CA ASN A 58 -16.47 -14.47 17.87
C ASN A 58 -17.50 -13.38 17.62
N ASN A 59 -17.22 -12.10 17.92
CA ASN A 59 -18.27 -11.07 17.82
C ASN A 59 -17.82 -9.67 17.35
N SER A 60 -16.85 -9.57 16.45
CA SER A 60 -16.51 -8.27 15.87
C SER A 60 -17.07 -8.12 14.47
N LYS A 61 -18.07 -7.26 14.33
CA LYS A 61 -18.57 -6.67 13.06
C LYS A 61 -17.49 -5.84 12.31
N CYS A 62 -16.25 -5.88 12.79
CA CYS A 62 -15.05 -5.28 12.21
C CYS A 62 -14.36 -6.31 11.32
N MET A 63 -14.24 -6.03 10.02
CA MET A 63 -13.23 -6.72 9.20
C MET A 63 -11.85 -6.29 9.71
N ARG A 64 -11.14 -7.18 10.39
CA ARG A 64 -9.74 -6.95 10.78
C ARG A 64 -8.92 -6.63 9.52
N LYS A 65 -8.20 -5.51 9.54
CA LYS A 65 -7.22 -5.19 8.50
C LYS A 65 -5.94 -5.90 8.87
N PHE A 66 -5.63 -7.00 8.19
CA PHE A 66 -4.41 -7.75 8.44
C PHE A 66 -3.18 -6.98 7.93
N ASN A 67 -2.71 -5.99 8.68
CA ASN A 67 -1.47 -5.30 8.36
C ASN A 67 -0.29 -6.25 8.54
N ASN A 68 0.77 -6.01 7.78
CA ASN A 68 2.00 -6.80 7.82
C ASN A 68 1.79 -8.31 7.55
N SER A 69 0.74 -8.67 6.78
CA SER A 69 0.31 -10.04 6.55
C SER A 69 1.21 -10.87 5.63
N PHE A 70 2.09 -10.22 4.87
CA PHE A 70 2.97 -10.91 3.91
C PHE A 70 4.42 -10.90 4.35
N GLU A 71 5.13 -11.98 4.05
CA GLU A 71 6.58 -12.10 4.16
C GLU A 71 7.19 -12.48 2.81
N VAL A 72 8.33 -11.87 2.48
CA VAL A 72 9.16 -12.30 1.35
C VAL A 72 10.24 -13.24 1.89
N LYS A 73 10.11 -14.54 1.62
CA LYS A 73 11.07 -15.57 2.10
C LYS A 73 12.29 -15.75 1.21
N GLY A 74 12.20 -15.31 -0.04
CA GLY A 74 13.29 -15.40 -1.01
C GLY A 74 14.09 -14.11 -1.03
N TYR A 75 13.75 -13.23 -1.97
CA TYR A 75 14.44 -11.97 -2.17
C TYR A 75 13.63 -11.01 -3.02
N PHE A 76 14.06 -9.75 -3.05
CA PHE A 76 13.75 -8.85 -4.15
C PHE A 76 14.95 -8.76 -5.10
N ASN A 77 14.69 -8.78 -6.40
CA ASN A 77 15.68 -8.43 -7.42
C ASN A 77 15.14 -7.37 -8.36
N ILE A 78 16.05 -6.70 -9.07
CA ILE A 78 15.71 -5.61 -9.98
C ILE A 78 16.23 -5.92 -11.37
N TRP A 79 15.38 -5.80 -12.38
CA TRP A 79 15.73 -5.97 -13.79
C TRP A 79 15.91 -4.61 -14.41
N PHE A 80 17.09 -4.37 -15.01
CA PHE A 80 17.36 -3.13 -15.71
C PHE A 80 16.97 -3.26 -17.19
N LYS A 81 16.41 -2.19 -17.75
CA LYS A 81 16.04 -2.17 -19.17
C LYS A 81 17.29 -2.33 -20.02
N GLY A 82 17.28 -3.26 -20.99
CA GLY A 82 18.43 -3.55 -21.86
C GLY A 82 19.46 -4.52 -21.26
N ALA A 83 19.28 -4.95 -20.02
CA ALA A 83 20.11 -5.99 -19.39
C ALA A 83 19.31 -7.28 -19.18
N ASN A 84 19.89 -8.43 -19.53
CA ASN A 84 19.33 -9.75 -19.26
C ASN A 84 19.87 -10.31 -17.93
N TRP A 85 19.86 -9.49 -16.88
CA TRP A 85 20.32 -9.83 -15.54
C TRP A 85 19.54 -9.03 -14.49
N GLY A 86 19.15 -9.71 -13.41
CA GLY A 86 18.44 -9.09 -12.30
C GLY A 86 19.14 -9.28 -10.96
N PRO A 87 20.02 -8.35 -10.51
CA PRO A 87 20.70 -8.46 -9.22
C PRO A 87 19.72 -8.49 -8.06
N ILE A 88 20.05 -9.30 -7.06
CA ILE A 88 19.35 -9.31 -5.77
C ILE A 88 19.63 -7.99 -5.05
N ILE A 89 18.57 -7.30 -4.65
CA ILE A 89 18.62 -6.01 -3.94
C ILE A 89 18.29 -6.14 -2.45
N TRP A 90 17.67 -7.24 -2.03
CA TRP A 90 17.25 -7.45 -0.65
C TRP A 90 16.95 -8.93 -0.39
N THR A 91 17.28 -9.42 0.80
CA THR A 91 16.90 -10.74 1.32
C THR A 91 16.39 -10.59 2.74
N PRO A 92 15.56 -11.50 3.25
CA PRO A 92 15.10 -11.44 4.65
C PRO A 92 16.26 -11.41 5.64
N ASP A 93 17.36 -12.12 5.34
CA ASP A 93 18.54 -12.21 6.21
C ASP A 93 19.56 -11.07 6.00
N ASN A 94 19.37 -10.22 4.98
CA ASN A 94 20.25 -9.08 4.72
C ASN A 94 19.47 -7.93 4.07
N THR A 95 19.17 -6.96 4.93
CA THR A 95 18.42 -5.74 4.62
C THR A 95 19.35 -4.51 4.50
N GLU A 96 20.66 -4.70 4.46
CA GLU A 96 21.63 -3.61 4.32
C GLU A 96 21.59 -3.01 2.90
N ILE A 97 22.22 -1.84 2.74
CA ILE A 97 22.31 -1.16 1.45
C ILE A 97 23.13 -2.02 0.48
N ARG A 98 22.57 -2.36 -0.68
CA ARG A 98 23.28 -3.12 -1.71
C ARG A 98 23.90 -2.23 -2.76
N THR A 99 25.16 -2.47 -3.08
CA THR A 99 25.85 -1.79 -4.17
C THR A 99 25.79 -2.65 -5.43
N ILE A 100 25.26 -2.11 -6.53
CA ILE A 100 25.18 -2.76 -7.84
C ILE A 100 26.13 -2.05 -8.78
N LYS A 101 27.08 -2.77 -9.36
CA LYS A 101 27.95 -2.29 -10.44
C LYS A 101 27.36 -2.70 -11.78
N LEU A 102 26.91 -1.75 -12.58
CA LEU A 102 26.29 -2.01 -13.89
C LEU A 102 27.29 -2.64 -14.87
N SER A 103 28.57 -2.27 -14.79
CA SER A 103 29.67 -2.92 -15.53
C SER A 103 29.82 -4.43 -15.29
N GLN A 104 29.27 -4.97 -14.20
CA GLN A 104 29.27 -6.42 -13.93
C GLN A 104 28.06 -7.16 -14.54
N ALA A 105 27.14 -6.44 -15.20
CA ALA A 105 26.05 -7.05 -15.94
C ALA A 105 26.61 -7.82 -17.14
N SER A 106 26.75 -9.15 -17.00
CA SER A 106 27.44 -9.98 -17.99
C SER A 106 26.70 -10.16 -19.31
N ASN A 107 25.41 -9.76 -19.40
CA ASN A 107 24.53 -10.08 -20.53
C ASN A 107 23.60 -8.91 -20.90
N GLY A 108 24.16 -7.81 -21.40
CA GLY A 108 23.41 -6.66 -21.92
C GLY A 108 23.84 -5.34 -21.28
N ILE A 109 23.52 -4.23 -21.93
CA ILE A 109 23.90 -2.88 -21.47
C ILE A 109 22.64 -2.23 -20.88
N PRO A 110 22.62 -1.95 -19.56
CA PRO A 110 21.55 -1.19 -18.94
C PRO A 110 21.33 0.16 -19.66
N THR A 111 20.07 0.50 -19.91
CA THR A 111 19.71 1.78 -20.52
C THR A 111 19.89 2.89 -19.50
N ILE A 112 20.74 3.87 -19.81
CA ILE A 112 21.06 5.01 -18.95
C ILE A 112 20.63 6.29 -19.65
N GLU A 113 19.88 7.14 -18.93
CA GLU A 113 19.38 8.42 -19.42
C GLU A 113 19.54 9.48 -18.32
N ASN A 114 20.23 10.58 -18.62
CA ASN A 114 20.31 11.76 -17.75
C ASN A 114 20.74 11.48 -16.29
N GLY A 115 21.70 10.57 -16.08
CA GLY A 115 22.17 10.20 -14.73
C GLY A 115 21.31 9.15 -14.01
N TYR A 116 20.32 8.57 -14.70
CA TYR A 116 19.48 7.50 -14.20
C TYR A 116 19.71 6.22 -14.99
N VAL A 117 19.62 5.07 -14.31
CA VAL A 117 19.44 3.77 -14.96
C VAL A 117 17.94 3.45 -15.00
N LEU A 118 17.47 2.97 -16.15
CA LEU A 118 16.08 2.57 -16.33
C LEU A 118 15.84 1.16 -15.78
N VAL A 119 14.76 1.03 -15.02
CA VAL A 119 14.32 -0.23 -14.43
C VAL A 119 13.20 -0.77 -15.31
N ASP A 120 13.38 -2.00 -15.79
CA ASP A 120 12.33 -2.72 -16.48
C ASP A 120 11.29 -3.21 -15.48
N SER A 121 11.73 -3.95 -14.46
CA SER A 121 10.84 -4.52 -13.45
C SER A 121 11.56 -4.80 -12.13
N ILE A 122 10.80 -4.95 -11.05
CA ILE A 122 11.29 -5.41 -9.75
C ILE A 122 10.52 -6.68 -9.41
N SER A 123 11.22 -7.77 -9.13
CA SER A 123 10.54 -9.01 -8.76
C SER A 123 10.60 -9.28 -7.27
N ASP A 124 9.51 -9.83 -6.74
CA ASP A 124 9.50 -10.47 -5.43
C ASP A 124 9.52 -11.99 -5.60
N ILE A 125 10.28 -12.68 -4.75
CA ILE A 125 10.47 -14.12 -4.84
C ILE A 125 10.09 -14.76 -3.52
N ASN A 126 9.27 -15.80 -3.62
CA ASN A 126 8.78 -16.62 -2.53
C ASN A 126 7.99 -15.82 -1.49
N VAL A 127 7.02 -15.04 -1.95
CA VAL A 127 6.06 -14.35 -1.07
C VAL A 127 5.09 -15.35 -0.44
N ALA A 128 4.94 -15.26 0.87
CA ALA A 128 4.00 -16.05 1.66
C ALA A 128 3.15 -15.17 2.57
N VAL A 129 2.03 -15.72 3.04
CA VAL A 129 1.31 -15.16 4.19
C VAL A 129 2.08 -15.57 5.43
N LYS A 130 2.30 -14.63 6.35
CA LYS A 130 2.94 -14.93 7.62
C LYS A 130 2.07 -15.82 8.49
N GLN A 131 2.72 -16.64 9.33
CA GLN A 131 2.01 -17.54 10.23
C GLN A 131 1.13 -16.78 11.24
N ASP A 132 1.61 -15.65 11.77
CA ASP A 132 0.82 -14.80 12.68
C ASP A 132 -0.50 -14.31 12.06
N ALA A 133 -0.49 -13.95 10.78
CA ALA A 133 -1.69 -13.56 10.04
C ALA A 133 -2.63 -14.76 9.81
N ILE A 134 -2.07 -15.95 9.53
CA ILE A 134 -2.84 -17.20 9.41
C ILE A 134 -3.53 -17.52 10.75
N ASP A 135 -2.79 -17.46 11.85
CA ASP A 135 -3.28 -17.74 13.21
C ASP A 135 -4.37 -16.75 13.63
N LYS A 136 -4.27 -15.49 13.17
CA LYS A 136 -5.30 -14.45 13.34
C LYS A 136 -6.52 -14.58 12.42
N GLY A 137 -6.55 -15.60 11.56
CA GLY A 137 -7.70 -15.92 10.70
C GLY A 137 -7.68 -15.31 9.28
N PHE A 138 -6.53 -14.82 8.79
CA PHE A 138 -6.39 -14.32 7.41
C PHE A 138 -6.56 -15.44 6.36
N GLY A 139 -6.19 -16.67 6.73
CA GLY A 139 -6.08 -17.80 5.81
C GLY A 139 -4.81 -17.76 4.96
N THR A 140 -4.78 -18.49 3.84
CA THR A 140 -3.56 -18.67 3.03
C THR A 140 -3.60 -17.88 1.70
N ASN A 141 -4.53 -16.94 1.54
CA ASN A 141 -4.73 -16.20 0.31
C ASN A 141 -3.58 -15.20 0.04
N LYS A 142 -2.79 -15.45 -1.00
CA LYS A 142 -1.64 -14.61 -1.37
C LYS A 142 -1.97 -13.45 -2.30
N THR A 143 -3.26 -13.17 -2.53
CA THR A 143 -3.69 -12.09 -3.40
C THR A 143 -3.26 -10.74 -2.85
N ARG A 144 -2.43 -10.03 -3.61
CA ARG A 144 -1.90 -8.71 -3.26
C ARG A 144 -1.87 -7.78 -4.45
N GLU A 145 -2.18 -6.52 -4.19
CA GLU A 145 -1.90 -5.39 -5.07
C GLU A 145 -0.55 -4.77 -4.66
N ALA A 146 0.31 -4.48 -5.64
CA ALA A 146 1.64 -3.95 -5.41
C ALA A 146 1.75 -2.49 -5.86
N TYR A 147 2.40 -1.69 -5.02
CA TYR A 147 2.73 -0.29 -5.26
C TYR A 147 4.21 -0.06 -4.97
N ILE A 148 4.81 0.89 -5.68
CA ILE A 148 6.19 1.30 -5.45
C ILE A 148 6.32 2.81 -5.30
N SER A 149 7.21 3.25 -4.42
CA SER A 149 7.72 4.62 -4.37
C SER A 149 9.25 4.54 -4.36
N ILE A 150 9.90 5.41 -5.13
CA ILE A 150 11.37 5.50 -5.20
C ILE A 150 11.74 6.91 -4.74
N ASN A 151 12.69 7.01 -3.81
CA ASN A 151 13.23 8.28 -3.30
C ASN A 151 12.16 9.26 -2.75
N GLY A 152 11.06 8.72 -2.21
CA GLY A 152 9.96 9.52 -1.67
C GLY A 152 9.02 10.12 -2.73
N GLU A 153 9.18 9.75 -4.00
CA GLU A 153 8.26 10.14 -5.07
C GLU A 153 6.89 9.49 -4.91
N LYS A 154 5.91 9.96 -5.70
CA LYS A 154 4.54 9.47 -5.69
C LYS A 154 4.50 7.95 -5.92
N GLU A 155 3.62 7.27 -5.19
CA GLU A 155 3.42 5.84 -5.37
C GLU A 155 2.85 5.50 -6.75
N ILE A 156 3.43 4.49 -7.38
CA ILE A 156 3.04 3.96 -8.69
C ILE A 156 2.43 2.58 -8.47
N TYR A 157 1.23 2.36 -9.02
CA TYR A 157 0.59 1.04 -9.03
C TYR A 157 1.28 0.10 -10.03
N LEU A 158 1.74 -1.04 -9.53
CA LEU A 158 2.49 -2.02 -10.30
C LEU A 158 1.62 -3.17 -10.83
N GLY A 159 0.56 -3.55 -10.13
CA GLY A 159 -0.34 -4.61 -10.54
C GLY A 159 -0.94 -5.40 -9.38
N LYS A 160 -1.58 -6.51 -9.72
CA LYS A 160 -2.20 -7.46 -8.78
C LYS A 160 -1.81 -8.89 -9.14
N ALA A 161 -1.49 -9.70 -8.13
CA ALA A 161 -1.16 -11.12 -8.33
C ALA A 161 -1.64 -11.96 -7.14
N ASN A 162 -1.81 -13.27 -7.36
CA ASN A 162 -2.22 -14.25 -6.35
C ASN A 162 -1.22 -15.42 -6.18
N TYR A 163 -0.01 -15.29 -6.72
CA TYR A 163 1.06 -16.28 -6.64
C TYR A 163 2.34 -15.70 -6.03
N SER A 164 3.29 -16.57 -5.65
CA SER A 164 4.42 -16.23 -4.78
C SER A 164 5.55 -15.45 -5.44
N ASN A 165 5.74 -15.60 -6.76
CA ASN A 165 6.87 -15.02 -7.50
C ASN A 165 6.35 -14.11 -8.59
N VAL A 166 6.57 -12.81 -8.53
CA VAL A 166 6.00 -11.87 -9.50
C VAL A 166 7.05 -10.88 -9.94
N SER A 167 7.16 -10.63 -11.24
CA SER A 167 7.88 -9.47 -11.75
C SER A 167 6.91 -8.29 -11.90
N TRP A 168 7.19 -7.22 -11.17
CA TRP A 168 6.31 -6.07 -11.07
C TRP A 168 6.82 -4.90 -11.89
N GLY A 169 5.88 -4.12 -12.42
CA GLY A 169 6.20 -2.79 -12.93
C GLY A 169 6.85 -2.72 -14.30
N THR A 170 6.79 -3.80 -15.08
CA THR A 170 7.16 -3.80 -16.49
C THR A 170 6.57 -2.58 -17.21
N ASN A 171 7.44 -1.78 -17.83
CA ASN A 171 7.09 -0.55 -18.56
C ASN A 171 6.41 0.55 -17.70
N LYS A 172 6.65 0.61 -16.39
CA LYS A 172 6.15 1.70 -15.52
C LYS A 172 7.04 2.95 -15.48
N GLY A 173 8.11 2.98 -16.27
CA GLY A 173 9.04 4.13 -16.34
C GLY A 173 9.84 4.33 -15.05
N LEU A 174 10.10 3.24 -14.33
CA LEU A 174 10.88 3.25 -13.10
C LEU A 174 12.34 3.57 -13.41
N LYS A 175 12.98 4.34 -12.53
CA LYS A 175 14.35 4.79 -12.70
C LYS A 175 15.06 4.91 -11.36
N LEU A 176 16.36 4.62 -11.35
CA LEU A 176 17.22 4.79 -10.18
C LEU A 176 18.37 5.74 -10.52
N LYS A 177 18.74 6.58 -9.57
CA LYS A 177 19.88 7.48 -9.71
C LYS A 177 21.20 6.72 -9.65
N ILE A 178 22.14 7.08 -10.50
CA ILE A 178 23.51 6.56 -10.48
C ILE A 178 24.34 7.39 -9.49
N GLY A 179 25.17 6.73 -8.68
CA GLY A 179 26.08 7.34 -7.72
C GLY A 179 25.45 7.76 -6.39
N GLU A 180 24.14 7.60 -6.23
CA GLU A 180 23.40 7.95 -5.01
C GLU A 180 22.72 6.71 -4.38
N VAL A 181 22.40 6.82 -3.08
CA VAL A 181 21.52 5.85 -2.40
C VAL A 181 20.10 6.06 -2.90
N ASN A 182 19.53 5.01 -3.47
CA ASN A 182 18.13 4.96 -3.85
C ASN A 182 17.33 4.22 -2.77
N THR A 183 16.29 4.85 -2.25
CA THR A 183 15.36 4.22 -1.30
C THR A 183 14.09 3.81 -2.02
N ILE A 184 13.87 2.50 -2.13
CA ILE A 184 12.71 1.90 -2.78
C ILE A 184 11.75 1.44 -1.68
N LYS A 185 10.47 1.76 -1.80
CA LYS A 185 9.40 1.28 -0.93
C LYS A 185 8.45 0.43 -1.74
N MET A 186 8.42 -0.87 -1.46
CA MET A 186 7.46 -1.82 -2.02
C MET A 186 6.31 -1.99 -1.02
N LYS A 187 5.09 -1.67 -1.44
CA LYS A 187 3.89 -1.80 -0.61
C LYS A 187 2.92 -2.82 -1.23
N TYR A 188 2.46 -3.73 -0.40
CA TYR A 188 1.40 -4.67 -0.72
C TYR A 188 0.11 -4.29 0.00
N ILE A 189 -1.01 -4.40 -0.71
CA ILE A 189 -2.35 -4.32 -0.14
C ILE A 189 -3.03 -5.68 -0.32
N ASN A 190 -3.49 -6.29 0.77
CA ASN A 190 -4.17 -7.58 0.74
C ASN A 190 -5.68 -7.43 0.50
N VAL A 191 -6.38 -8.57 0.38
CA VAL A 191 -7.83 -8.63 0.12
C VAL A 191 -8.71 -8.00 1.22
N HIS A 192 -8.16 -7.77 2.41
CA HIS A 192 -8.83 -7.11 3.53
C HIS A 192 -8.41 -5.64 3.67
N GLY A 193 -7.62 -5.09 2.74
CA GLY A 193 -7.12 -3.72 2.77
C GLY A 193 -5.95 -3.48 3.73
N GLY A 194 -5.42 -4.53 4.36
CA GLY A 194 -4.23 -4.48 5.20
C GLY A 194 -2.97 -4.27 4.36
N LYS A 195 -2.00 -3.55 4.92
CA LYS A 195 -0.78 -3.12 4.23
C LYS A 195 0.45 -3.84 4.75
N THR A 196 1.32 -4.29 3.85
CA THR A 196 2.68 -4.74 4.17
C THR A 196 3.67 -3.88 3.39
N VAL A 197 4.70 -3.34 4.04
CA VAL A 197 5.67 -2.43 3.40
C VAL A 197 7.09 -2.92 3.60
N TYR A 198 7.85 -2.97 2.51
CA TYR A 198 9.29 -3.24 2.49
C TYR A 198 10.02 -1.97 2.08
N THR A 199 11.07 -1.63 2.82
CA THR A 199 12.01 -0.55 2.43
C THR A 199 13.32 -1.20 2.02
N LEU A 200 13.76 -0.94 0.80
CA LEU A 200 14.96 -1.48 0.20
C LEU A 200 15.89 -0.32 -0.17
N GLN A 201 17.19 -0.48 0.02
CA GLN A 201 18.16 0.57 -0.29
C GLN A 201 19.26 0.04 -1.20
N VAL A 202 19.53 0.76 -2.28
CA VAL A 202 20.52 0.37 -3.28
C VAL A 202 21.36 1.55 -3.75
N ILE A 203 22.65 1.31 -3.97
CA ILE A 203 23.56 2.24 -4.66
C ILE A 203 23.85 1.66 -6.04
N ILE A 204 23.60 2.44 -7.09
CA ILE A 204 23.93 2.06 -8.45
C ILE A 204 25.25 2.73 -8.85
N LEU A 205 26.23 1.93 -9.24
CA LEU A 205 27.50 2.38 -9.80
C LEU A 205 27.53 1.99 -11.28
N ASN A 206 27.93 2.92 -12.15
CA ASN A 206 28.17 2.63 -13.56
C ASN A 206 29.52 1.92 -13.71
#